data_AF-A0AAU9THW6-F1
#
_entry.id   AF-A0AAU9THW6-F1
#
_cell.length_a   1.000
_cell.length_b   1.000
_cell.length_c   1.000
_cell.angle_alpha   90.00
_cell.angle_beta   90.00
_cell.angle_gamma   90.00
#
_symmetry.space_group_name_H-M   'P 1'
#
loop_
_entity.id
_entity.type
_entity.pdbx_description
1 polymer ?
#
loop_
_entity_poly.entity_id
_entity_poly.type
_entity_poly.pdbx_seq_one_letter_code
_entity_poly.pdbx_strand_id
1 'polypeptide(L)'
;MVFPKQLQALYDILEEKCREAGFIAGKSGRHMKFPYTMSAKIAQFPYFYYMKNNNIWMYYPLGCLVAFYVFIKIHGVVNSEANVKSWAESQRKAAEKEHH
;
A
#
# COMPACT_ATOMS: atom_id res chain seq x y z
N MET A 1 21.51 8.62 8.29
CA MET A 1 20.80 7.73 7.34
C MET A 1 20.77 8.42 6.00
N VAL A 2 21.20 7.75 4.93
CA VAL A 2 21.19 8.31 3.57
C VAL A 2 19.86 7.89 2.94
N PHE A 3 19.05 8.88 2.56
CA PHE A 3 17.80 8.65 1.87
C PHE A 3 18.00 8.87 0.35
N PRO A 4 17.45 8.01 -0.51
CA PRO A 4 17.50 8.18 -1.95
C PRO A 4 16.77 9.44 -2.38
N LYS A 5 17.48 10.35 -3.06
CA LYS A 5 16.95 11.64 -3.51
C LYS A 5 15.76 11.50 -4.46
N GLN A 6 15.69 10.42 -5.24
CA GLN A 6 14.58 10.22 -6.19
C GLN A 6 13.25 9.97 -5.48
N LEU A 7 13.25 9.15 -4.42
CA LEU A 7 12.04 8.89 -3.63
C LEU A 7 11.63 10.12 -2.83
N GLN A 8 12.57 10.87 -2.28
CA GLN A 8 12.25 12.13 -1.62
C GLN A 8 11.57 13.12 -2.58
N ALA A 9 12.12 13.30 -3.77
CA ALA A 9 11.52 14.15 -4.80
C ALA A 9 10.12 13.67 -5.22
N LEU A 10 9.90 12.35 -5.33
CA LEU A 10 8.58 11.78 -5.57
C LEU A 10 7.60 12.17 -4.45
N TYR A 11 8.01 12.01 -3.18
CA TYR A 11 7.17 12.38 -2.04
C TYR A 11 6.95 13.89 -1.92
N ASP A 12 7.89 14.72 -2.37
CA ASP A 12 7.71 16.18 -2.47
C ASP A 12 6.59 16.52 -3.46
N ILE A 13 6.63 15.93 -4.65
CA ILE A 13 5.59 16.11 -5.67
C ILE A 13 4.23 15.61 -5.17
N LEU A 14 4.20 14.44 -4.52
CA LEU A 14 2.96 13.89 -3.95
C LEU A 14 2.42 14.78 -2.84
N GLU A 15 3.28 15.30 -1.97
CA GLU A 15 2.89 16.23 -0.91
C GLU A 15 2.28 17.51 -1.50
N GLU A 16 2.91 18.09 -2.52
CA GLU A 16 2.41 19.27 -3.23
C GLU A 16 1.01 19.00 -3.80
N LYS A 17 0.82 17.90 -4.51
CA LYS A 17 -0.47 17.51 -5.08
C LYS A 17 -1.55 17.27 -4.02
N CYS A 18 -1.20 16.62 -2.90
CA CYS A 18 -2.13 16.41 -1.79
C CYS A 18 -2.53 17.72 -1.08
N ARG A 19 -1.62 18.70 -1.04
CA ARG A 19 -1.89 20.04 -0.52
C ARG A 19 -2.75 20.86 -1.47
N GLU A 20 -2.50 20.80 -2.78
CA GLU A 20 -3.33 21.41 -3.82
C GLU A 20 -4.78 20.90 -3.75
N ALA A 21 -4.95 19.59 -3.56
CA ALA A 21 -6.27 18.96 -3.46
C ALA A 21 -6.99 19.19 -2.12
N GLY A 22 -6.38 19.89 -1.15
CA GLY A 22 -6.99 20.23 0.13
C GLY A 22 -7.18 19.07 1.11
N PHE A 23 -6.64 17.87 0.82
CA PHE A 23 -6.70 16.71 1.71
C PHE A 23 -5.86 16.89 2.97
N ILE A 24 -4.74 17.60 2.82
CA ILE A 24 -3.84 17.94 3.93
C ILE A 24 -3.98 19.43 4.17
N ALA A 25 -4.01 19.82 5.45
CA ALA A 25 -3.98 21.23 5.81
C ALA A 25 -2.79 21.90 5.09
N GLY A 26 -3.08 22.82 4.18
CA GLY A 26 -2.06 23.57 3.46
C GLY A 26 -1.17 24.36 4.43
N LYS A 27 -0.09 24.95 3.94
CA LYS A 27 0.68 25.99 4.64
C LYS A 27 -0.13 27.28 4.89
N SER A 28 -1.46 27.18 4.92
CA SER A 28 -2.36 28.23 5.37
C SER A 28 -1.94 28.66 6.77
N GLY A 29 -1.64 29.95 6.94
CA GLY A 29 -0.95 30.53 8.09
C GLY A 29 -1.62 30.40 9.46
N ARG A 30 -2.66 29.55 9.61
CA ARG A 30 -3.27 29.26 10.90
C ARG A 30 -3.40 27.76 11.13
N HIS A 31 -2.29 27.14 11.53
CA HIS A 31 -2.32 25.82 12.15
C HIS A 31 -3.24 25.87 13.38
N MET A 32 -4.18 24.93 13.48
CA MET A 32 -5.07 24.88 14.64
C MET A 32 -4.24 24.46 15.85
N LYS A 33 -4.16 25.32 16.87
CA LYS A 33 -3.32 25.08 18.06
C LYS A 33 -3.72 23.81 18.81
N PHE A 34 -5.03 23.52 18.82
CA PHE A 34 -5.61 22.36 19.50
C PHE A 34 -6.63 21.68 18.57
N PRO A 35 -6.26 20.59 17.88
CA PRO A 35 -7.19 19.79 17.12
C PRO A 35 -8.10 18.96 18.03
N TYR A 36 -9.33 19.44 18.22
CA TYR A 36 -10.33 18.80 19.09
C TYR A 36 -11.09 17.65 18.40
N THR A 37 -11.07 17.59 17.07
CA THR A 37 -11.69 16.50 16.30
C THR A 37 -10.64 15.53 15.77
N MET A 38 -11.01 14.26 15.63
CA MET A 38 -10.12 13.24 15.06
C MET A 38 -9.72 13.60 13.61
N SER A 39 -10.65 14.12 12.81
CA SER A 39 -10.37 14.58 11.45
C SER A 39 -9.35 15.70 11.40
N ALA A 40 -9.42 16.68 12.31
CA ALA A 40 -8.43 17.75 12.38
C ALA A 40 -7.05 17.24 12.81
N LYS A 41 -6.99 16.28 13.74
CA LYS A 41 -5.72 15.63 14.14
C LYS A 41 -5.07 14.91 12.95
N ILE A 42 -5.87 14.18 12.17
CA ILE A 42 -5.41 13.48 10.97
C ILE A 42 -4.92 14.49 9.94
N ALA A 43 -5.72 15.50 9.58
CA ALA A 43 -5.35 16.47 8.55
C ALA A 43 -4.08 17.29 8.87
N GLN A 44 -3.76 17.45 10.15
CA GLN A 44 -2.59 18.18 10.63
C GLN A 44 -1.36 17.31 10.89
N PHE A 45 -1.53 15.99 10.90
CA PHE A 45 -0.41 15.10 11.13
C PHE A 45 0.58 15.17 9.95
N PRO A 46 1.89 15.30 10.21
CA PRO A 46 2.88 15.48 9.15
C PRO A 46 3.26 14.14 8.51
N TYR A 47 2.31 13.48 7.82
CA TYR A 47 2.51 12.16 7.20
C TYR A 47 3.71 12.15 6.25
N PHE A 48 3.80 13.14 5.35
CA PHE A 48 4.86 13.21 4.35
C PHE A 48 6.25 13.42 4.95
N TYR A 49 6.36 14.09 6.11
CA TYR A 49 7.63 14.19 6.83
C TYR A 49 8.13 12.80 7.26
N TYR A 50 7.27 11.99 7.87
CA TYR A 50 7.67 10.63 8.27
C TYR A 50 7.94 9.71 7.08
N MET A 51 7.20 9.86 5.97
CA MET A 51 7.45 9.07 4.76
C MET A 51 8.79 9.39 4.08
N LYS A 52 9.28 10.65 4.18
CA LYS A 52 10.56 11.08 3.60
C LYS A 52 11.77 10.81 4.48
N ASN A 53 11.56 10.81 5.80
CA ASN A 53 12.63 10.79 6.80
C ASN A 53 12.73 9.45 7.55
N ASN A 54 11.92 8.44 7.22
CA ASN A 54 12.01 7.10 7.80
C ASN A 54 12.01 6.03 6.69
N ASN A 55 13.07 5.22 6.65
CA ASN A 55 13.24 4.16 5.64
C ASN A 55 12.08 3.17 5.60
N ILE A 56 11.53 2.80 6.77
CA ILE A 56 10.43 1.84 6.84
C ILE A 56 9.23 2.43 6.10
N TRP A 57 8.82 3.65 6.46
CA TRP A 57 7.65 4.31 5.87
C TRP A 57 7.86 4.73 4.40
N MET A 58 9.11 4.96 4.00
CA MET A 58 9.47 5.29 2.63
C MET A 58 9.34 4.08 1.69
N TYR A 59 9.73 2.88 2.13
CA TYR A 59 9.68 1.68 1.28
C TYR A 59 8.41 0.86 1.47
N TYR A 60 7.68 1.03 2.57
CA TYR A 60 6.48 0.25 2.86
C TYR A 60 5.41 0.32 1.75
N PRO A 61 5.04 1.50 1.21
CA PRO A 61 4.06 1.58 0.13
C PRO A 61 4.55 0.90 -1.14
N LEU A 62 5.84 1.02 -1.47
CA LEU A 62 6.44 0.35 -2.63
C LEU A 62 6.37 -1.16 -2.48
N GLY A 63 6.70 -1.68 -1.29
CA GLY A 63 6.58 -3.09 -0.96
C GLY A 63 5.14 -3.60 -1.09
N CYS A 64 4.16 -2.85 -0.58
CA CYS A 64 2.75 -3.17 -0.73
C CYS A 64 2.32 -3.23 -2.20
N LEU A 65 2.74 -2.27 -3.02
CA LEU A 65 2.38 -2.24 -4.45
C LEU A 65 2.98 -3.41 -5.22
N VAL A 66 4.26 -3.73 -4.96
CA VAL A 66 4.93 -4.88 -5.59
C VAL A 66 4.28 -6.19 -5.15
N ALA A 67 4.02 -6.35 -3.85
CA ALA A 67 3.35 -7.54 -3.32
C ALA A 67 1.95 -7.69 -3.94
N PHE A 68 1.17 -6.61 -3.97
CA PHE A 68 -0.18 -6.62 -4.54
C PHE A 68 -0.17 -7.07 -6.01
N TYR A 69 0.75 -6.54 -6.82
CA TYR A 69 0.91 -6.96 -8.21
C TYR A 69 1.26 -8.46 -8.33
N VAL A 70 2.20 -8.95 -7.52
CA VAL A 70 2.58 -10.37 -7.49
C VAL A 70 1.39 -11.24 -7.10
N PHE A 71 0.61 -10.85 -6.09
CA PHE A 71 -0.59 -11.58 -5.68
C PHE A 71 -1.65 -11.61 -6.77
N ILE A 72 -1.86 -10.52 -7.51
CA ILE A 72 -2.78 -10.52 -8.67
C ILE A 72 -2.34 -11.54 -9.72
N LYS A 73 -1.03 -11.60 -10.03
CA LYS A 73 -0.50 -12.57 -11.00
C LYS A 73 -0.68 -14.00 -10.52
N ILE A 74 -0.34 -14.29 -9.27
CA ILE A 74 -0.54 -15.61 -8.67
C ILE A 74 -2.03 -15.98 -8.69
N HIS A 75 -2.90 -15.06 -8.28
CA HIS A 75 -4.35 -15.27 -8.28
C HIS A 75 -4.88 -15.63 -9.69
N GLY A 76 -4.39 -14.95 -10.73
CA GLY A 76 -4.76 -15.27 -12.11
C GLY A 76 -4.31 -16.65 -12.56
N VAL A 77 -3.10 -17.08 -12.20
CA VAL A 77 -2.58 -18.41 -12.55
C VAL A 77 -3.31 -19.52 -11.82
N VAL A 78 -3.52 -19.36 -10.51
CA VAL A 78 -4.18 -20.36 -9.66
C VAL A 78 -5.62 -20.61 -10.12
N ASN A 79 -6.34 -19.56 -10.52
CA ASN A 79 -7.73 -19.66 -11.00
C ASN A 79 -7.87 -19.92 -12.50
N SER A 80 -6.77 -20.25 -13.21
CA SER A 80 -6.86 -20.67 -14.60
C SER A 80 -7.65 -21.97 -14.73
N GLU A 81 -8.48 -22.12 -15.76
CA GLU A 81 -9.34 -23.30 -15.92
C GLU A 81 -8.54 -24.61 -15.94
N ALA A 82 -7.34 -24.60 -16.53
CA ALA A 82 -6.45 -25.75 -16.56
C ALA A 82 -5.98 -26.16 -15.15
N ASN A 83 -5.62 -25.18 -14.32
CA ASN A 83 -5.17 -25.44 -12.95
C ASN A 83 -6.34 -25.91 -12.05
N VAL A 84 -7.52 -25.31 -12.23
CA VAL A 84 -8.75 -25.73 -11.52
C VAL A 84 -9.13 -27.17 -11.89
N LYS A 85 -9.10 -27.54 -13.19
CA LYS A 85 -9.37 -28.91 -13.64
C LYS A 85 -8.34 -29.90 -13.10
N SER A 86 -7.05 -29.57 -13.17
CA SER A 86 -5.96 -30.41 -12.64
C SER A 86 -6.07 -30.63 -11.13
N TRP A 87 -6.45 -29.58 -10.39
CA TRP A 87 -6.68 -29.67 -8.95
C TRP A 87 -7.90 -30.55 -8.63
N ALA A 88 -9.01 -30.38 -9.36
CA ALA A 88 -10.20 -31.22 -9.20
C ALA A 88 -9.90 -32.71 -9.49
N GLU A 89 -9.12 -33.01 -10.52
CA GLU A 89 -8.67 -34.39 -10.81
C GLU A 89 -7.76 -34.95 -9.71
N SER A 90 -6.85 -34.13 -9.18
CA SER A 90 -5.96 -34.54 -8.07
C SER A 90 -6.77 -34.84 -6.80
N GLN A 91 -7.79 -34.05 -6.50
CA GLN A 91 -8.69 -34.28 -5.37
C GLN A 91 -9.53 -35.55 -5.55
N ARG A 92 -10.04 -35.82 -6.76
CA ARG A 92 -10.74 -37.08 -7.05
C ARG A 92 -9.85 -38.29 -6.80
N LYS A 93 -8.62 -38.26 -7.28
CA LYS A 93 -7.62 -39.34 -7.06
C LYS A 93 -7.25 -39.49 -5.58
N ALA A 94 -7.21 -38.40 -4.82
CA ALA A 94 -6.94 -38.45 -3.38
C ALA A 94 -8.10 -39.11 -2.63
N ALA A 95 -9.34 -38.71 -2.93
CA ALA A 95 -10.54 -39.31 -2.34
C ALA A 95 -10.65 -40.80 -2.67
N GLU A 96 -10.41 -41.19 -3.93
CA GLU A 96 -10.41 -42.61 -4.35
C GLU A 96 -9.39 -43.44 -3.57
N LYS A 97 -8.19 -42.89 -3.27
CA LYS A 97 -7.16 -43.56 -2.46
C LYS A 97 -7.50 -43.66 -0.98
N GLU A 98 -8.25 -42.71 -0.42
CA GLU A 98 -8.69 -42.77 0.99
C GLU A 98 -9.87 -43.71 1.20
N HIS A 99 -10.62 -44.03 0.14
CA HIS A 99 -11.73 -44.99 0.17
C HIS A 99 -11.29 -46.46 -0.07
N HIS A 100 -10.02 -46.72 -0.36
CA HIS A 100 -9.41 -48.05 -0.50
C HIS A 100 -8.55 -48.40 0.71
#